data_AF-A0A267F196-F1
#
_entry.id   AF-A0A267F196-F1
#
_cell.length_a   1.000
_cell.length_b   1.000
_cell.length_c   1.000
_cell.angle_alpha   90.00
_cell.angle_beta   90.00
_cell.angle_gamma   90.00
#
_symmetry.space_group_name_H-M   'P 1'
#
loop_
_entity.id
_entity.type
_entity.pdbx_description
1 polymer ?
#
loop_
_entity_poly.entity_id
_entity_poly.type
_entity_poly.pdbx_seq_one_letter_code
_entity_poly.pdbx_strand_id
1 'polypeptide(L)'
;MLASKSGIIITFFLVILAAQSMMVTSTTTTGGTTVEEELFQTIDETEPITVTFSQTDVAIEVGEQAHLFFQLSGQFSNSTKDDYLYFTYQMEAGDAITSKQRVPVIGDLARVWLPSTNETYHAMPFVIVGLTPGHLIIGLNCTNPEFENRPDRFVRIQVIRSRWINVINFTVGLLYVFCWSASYYPQTWLNYTRKSVVGLNFDFVGFNIMGFIVYSIFNVGLYWVPPLQVMYHQQHPRGVIPVQLADCIFALHCFGITIFQGIQCFIYERGGQKLSIIGSLLLGGMASFLLICLILTAACGATCGLTWLQFIYFASYLKLLITLVKYVPQAYMNYSRKSTWGWSIGQVYLDFSGGFLSIAQMLLLAYNYNDWDSLLGDPTKLGLGIVSIFYNILFFMQHYCFYGPSTGGIIVIDGGSVTHSDARVNSNSNAYQMEKSTDEKTRLL
;
A
#
# COMPACT_ATOMS: atom_id res chain seq x y z
N MET A 1 7.68 12.32 -34.70
CA MET A 1 7.47 12.71 -33.28
C MET A 1 6.40 11.87 -32.54
N LEU A 2 5.86 10.80 -33.17
CA LEU A 2 4.95 9.82 -32.53
C LEU A 2 5.68 8.62 -31.89
N ALA A 3 6.97 8.40 -32.19
CA ALA A 3 7.72 7.23 -31.74
C ALA A 3 8.24 7.30 -30.29
N SER A 4 8.34 8.49 -29.66
CA SER A 4 8.91 8.62 -28.30
C SER A 4 7.88 8.53 -27.17
N LYS A 5 6.59 8.38 -27.48
CA LYS A 5 5.50 8.42 -26.47
C LYS A 5 4.81 7.06 -26.27
N SER A 6 5.09 6.08 -27.13
CA SER A 6 4.56 4.72 -27.05
C SER A 6 5.34 3.80 -26.10
N GLY A 7 6.56 4.19 -25.70
CA GLY A 7 7.46 3.36 -24.90
C GLY A 7 6.86 2.92 -23.57
N ILE A 8 6.06 3.78 -22.92
CA ILE A 8 5.50 3.52 -21.60
C ILE A 8 4.40 2.43 -21.62
N ILE A 9 3.54 2.44 -22.63
CA ILE A 9 2.52 1.40 -22.83
C ILE A 9 3.18 0.09 -23.26
N ILE A 10 4.22 0.18 -24.12
CA ILE A 10 4.99 -0.97 -24.56
C ILE A 10 5.70 -1.64 -23.37
N THR A 11 6.27 -0.89 -22.42
CA THR A 11 6.89 -1.45 -21.21
C THR A 11 5.89 -2.25 -20.36
N PHE A 12 4.66 -1.77 -20.20
CA PHE A 12 3.61 -2.50 -19.46
C PHE A 12 3.25 -3.82 -20.15
N PHE A 13 3.02 -3.80 -21.46
CA PHE A 13 2.73 -5.03 -22.23
C PHE A 13 3.92 -5.98 -22.30
N LEU A 14 5.15 -5.47 -22.42
CA LEU A 14 6.36 -6.30 -22.41
C LEU A 14 6.59 -6.99 -21.06
N VAL A 15 6.25 -6.36 -19.94
CA VAL A 15 6.33 -7.00 -18.62
C VAL A 15 5.30 -8.13 -18.48
N ILE A 16 4.06 -7.92 -18.95
CA ILE A 16 3.02 -8.97 -18.94
C ILE A 16 3.39 -10.11 -19.91
N LEU A 17 3.89 -9.78 -21.10
CA LEU A 17 4.32 -10.77 -22.10
C LEU A 17 5.57 -11.54 -21.65
N ALA A 18 6.53 -10.90 -20.97
CA ALA A 18 7.68 -11.58 -20.39
C ALA A 18 7.26 -12.50 -19.23
N ALA A 19 6.32 -12.06 -18.38
CA ALA A 19 5.73 -12.90 -17.34
C ALA A 19 4.96 -14.10 -17.94
N GLN A 20 4.26 -13.90 -19.06
CA GLN A 20 3.59 -14.98 -19.81
C GLN A 20 4.58 -15.92 -20.52
N SER A 21 5.68 -15.41 -21.09
CA SER A 21 6.70 -16.25 -21.73
C SER A 21 7.41 -17.16 -20.72
N MET A 22 7.55 -16.73 -19.47
CA MET A 22 8.03 -17.58 -18.38
C MET A 22 7.10 -18.78 -18.10
N MET A 23 5.78 -18.65 -18.32
CA MET A 23 4.84 -19.79 -18.18
C MET A 23 4.99 -20.83 -19.30
N VAL A 24 5.40 -20.41 -20.50
CA VAL A 24 5.62 -21.30 -21.67
C VAL A 24 7.00 -21.97 -21.60
N THR A 25 7.97 -21.32 -20.96
CA THR A 25 9.34 -21.88 -20.86
C THR A 25 9.47 -22.88 -19.69
N SER A 26 8.61 -22.79 -18.67
CA SER A 26 8.57 -23.75 -17.56
C SER A 26 7.74 -25.01 -17.84
N THR A 27 6.98 -25.06 -18.94
CA THR A 27 6.13 -26.21 -19.31
C THR A 27 6.77 -27.17 -20.32
N THR A 28 7.98 -26.89 -20.82
CA THR A 28 8.61 -27.74 -21.86
C THR A 28 9.85 -28.52 -21.41
N THR A 29 10.15 -28.57 -20.10
CA THR A 29 11.24 -29.42 -19.59
C THR A 29 10.88 -30.05 -18.26
N THR A 30 10.05 -31.09 -18.30
CA THR A 30 10.18 -32.27 -17.41
C THR A 30 9.25 -33.34 -17.96
N GLY A 31 9.88 -34.36 -18.55
CA GLY A 31 9.21 -35.60 -18.91
C GLY A 31 8.55 -36.21 -17.67
N GLY A 32 7.38 -36.79 -17.90
CA GLY A 32 6.55 -37.35 -16.85
C GLY A 32 7.26 -38.42 -16.02
N THR A 33 6.95 -38.40 -14.74
CA THR A 33 6.77 -39.61 -13.94
C THR A 33 5.74 -39.28 -12.88
N THR A 34 4.81 -40.20 -12.76
CA THR A 34 3.58 -40.17 -11.98
C THR A 34 3.85 -39.98 -10.49
N VAL A 35 3.14 -39.02 -9.91
CA VAL A 35 2.99 -38.80 -8.48
C VAL A 35 2.10 -39.93 -7.95
N GLU A 36 2.67 -41.09 -7.60
CA GLU A 36 1.95 -42.11 -6.81
C GLU A 36 2.83 -43.18 -6.12
N GLU A 37 4.14 -42.97 -5.94
CA GLU A 37 5.01 -44.01 -5.35
C GLU A 37 6.10 -43.48 -4.37
N GLU A 38 5.77 -42.49 -3.54
CA GLU A 38 6.56 -42.18 -2.34
C GLU A 38 5.64 -42.09 -1.11
N LEU A 39 5.13 -43.24 -0.68
CA LEU A 39 4.48 -43.39 0.62
C LEU A 39 4.87 -44.70 1.29
N PHE A 40 6.16 -44.99 1.39
CA PHE A 40 6.70 -45.93 2.38
C PHE A 40 8.17 -45.59 2.61
N GLN A 41 8.42 -44.51 3.36
CA GLN A 41 9.73 -44.30 3.96
C GLN A 41 9.80 -45.14 5.23
N THR A 42 10.70 -46.11 5.22
CA THR A 42 11.23 -46.82 6.38
C THR A 42 11.57 -45.80 7.47
N ILE A 43 11.04 -46.00 8.68
CA ILE A 43 11.35 -45.19 9.86
C ILE A 43 12.84 -45.37 10.15
N ASP A 44 13.62 -44.35 9.85
CA ASP A 44 15.02 -44.27 10.26
C ASP A 44 15.04 -43.82 11.73
N GLU A 45 15.65 -44.61 12.62
CA GLU A 45 15.67 -44.40 14.08
C GLU A 45 16.52 -43.18 14.52
N THR A 46 16.70 -42.18 13.66
CA THR A 46 17.59 -41.03 13.92
C THR A 46 17.04 -39.65 13.53
N GLU A 47 15.75 -39.53 13.18
CA GLU A 47 15.17 -38.19 13.02
C GLU A 47 15.01 -37.50 14.39
N PRO A 48 15.49 -36.26 14.53
CA PRO A 48 15.35 -35.52 15.78
C PRO A 48 13.88 -35.22 16.07
N ILE A 49 13.53 -35.16 17.35
CA ILE A 49 12.16 -34.89 17.79
C ILE A 49 11.87 -33.39 17.58
N THR A 50 10.83 -33.09 16.81
CA THR A 50 10.40 -31.73 16.49
C THR A 50 9.00 -31.46 17.01
N VAL A 51 8.63 -30.17 17.10
CA VAL A 51 7.30 -29.73 17.52
C VAL A 51 6.48 -29.22 16.33
N THR A 52 5.19 -29.58 16.31
CA THR A 52 4.19 -28.97 15.43
C THR A 52 3.07 -28.37 16.27
N PHE A 53 2.78 -27.09 16.06
CA PHE A 53 1.66 -26.42 16.70
C PHE A 53 0.37 -26.60 15.89
N SER A 54 -0.76 -26.65 16.60
CA SER A 54 -2.11 -26.71 16.00
C SER A 54 -2.47 -25.51 15.13
N GLN A 55 -1.93 -24.33 15.46
CA GLN A 55 -2.16 -23.08 14.76
C GLN A 55 -0.85 -22.31 14.66
N THR A 56 -0.67 -21.57 13.57
CA THR A 56 0.50 -20.70 13.37
C THR A 56 0.25 -19.26 13.81
N ASP A 57 -1.00 -18.82 13.84
CA ASP A 57 -1.41 -17.44 14.09
C ASP A 57 -2.68 -17.42 14.95
N VAL A 58 -2.63 -16.69 16.06
CA VAL A 58 -3.70 -16.62 17.07
C VAL A 58 -3.93 -15.17 17.45
N ALA A 59 -5.17 -14.71 17.31
CA ALA A 59 -5.58 -13.36 17.69
C ALA A 59 -6.66 -13.43 18.78
N ILE A 60 -6.37 -12.83 19.94
CA ILE A 60 -7.27 -12.79 21.10
C ILE A 60 -7.43 -11.37 21.63
N GLU A 61 -8.58 -11.07 22.23
CA GLU A 61 -8.78 -9.82 22.96
C GLU A 61 -8.17 -9.89 24.36
N VAL A 62 -7.82 -8.74 24.96
CA VAL A 62 -7.41 -8.69 26.37
C VAL A 62 -8.49 -9.31 27.25
N GLY A 63 -8.09 -10.26 28.09
CA GLY A 63 -8.98 -11.04 28.97
C GLY A 63 -9.57 -12.31 28.33
N GLU A 64 -9.39 -12.52 27.02
CA GLU A 64 -9.84 -13.72 26.33
C GLU A 64 -8.81 -14.85 26.45
N GLN A 65 -9.28 -16.09 26.30
CA GLN A 65 -8.45 -17.30 26.33
C GLN A 65 -8.49 -18.00 24.97
N ALA A 66 -7.34 -18.52 24.55
CA ALA A 66 -7.23 -19.43 23.41
C ALA A 66 -6.70 -20.78 23.86
N HIS A 67 -7.37 -21.84 23.43
CA HIS A 67 -6.96 -23.22 23.67
C HIS A 67 -6.17 -23.71 22.46
N LEU A 68 -4.89 -23.99 22.66
CA LEU A 68 -4.01 -24.53 21.65
C LEU A 68 -3.50 -25.89 22.07
N PHE A 69 -2.98 -26.63 21.10
CA PHE A 69 -2.20 -27.82 21.34
C PHE A 69 -0.95 -27.84 20.47
N PHE A 70 0.06 -28.57 20.94
CA PHE A 70 1.23 -28.94 20.14
C PHE A 70 1.43 -30.45 20.16
N GLN A 71 2.10 -30.96 19.13
CA GLN A 71 2.39 -32.37 18.92
C GLN A 71 3.89 -32.54 18.69
N LEU A 72 4.44 -33.64 19.21
CA LEU A 72 5.83 -34.02 18.97
C LEU A 72 5.88 -35.04 17.82
N SER A 73 6.93 -34.97 16.98
CA SER A 73 7.09 -35.89 15.85
C SER A 73 7.44 -37.33 16.27
N GLY A 74 7.96 -37.51 17.48
CA GLY A 74 8.43 -38.79 17.98
C GLY A 74 8.42 -38.88 19.51
N GLN A 75 8.90 -40.01 20.02
CA GLN A 75 9.05 -40.28 21.45
C GLN A 75 10.50 -40.11 21.88
N PHE A 76 10.71 -39.59 23.09
CA PHE A 76 12.04 -39.52 23.70
C PHE A 76 12.51 -40.90 24.14
N SER A 77 13.69 -41.31 23.66
CA SER A 77 14.28 -42.62 23.98
C SER A 77 14.88 -42.62 25.39
N ASN A 78 15.54 -41.52 25.78
CA ASN A 78 16.13 -41.34 27.11
C ASN A 78 15.60 -40.09 27.83
N SER A 79 14.32 -40.10 28.21
CA SER A 79 13.76 -39.03 29.06
C SER A 79 13.97 -39.32 30.55
N THR A 80 14.57 -38.37 31.26
CA THR A 80 14.62 -38.38 32.73
C THR A 80 13.39 -37.70 33.32
N LYS A 81 13.12 -37.91 34.62
CA LYS A 81 12.03 -37.19 35.33
C LYS A 81 12.27 -35.68 35.46
N ASP A 82 13.50 -35.24 35.22
CA ASP A 82 13.91 -33.84 35.29
C ASP A 82 13.82 -33.15 33.92
N ASP A 83 13.52 -33.88 32.85
CA ASP A 83 13.38 -33.30 31.53
C ASP A 83 12.01 -32.64 31.33
N TYR A 84 12.01 -31.44 30.78
CA TYR A 84 10.79 -30.68 30.52
C TYR A 84 10.90 -29.84 29.25
N LEU A 85 9.74 -29.62 28.65
CA LEU A 85 9.52 -28.64 27.60
C LEU A 85 9.17 -27.31 28.23
N TYR A 86 9.74 -26.24 27.68
CA TYR A 86 9.43 -24.87 28.08
C TYR A 86 9.21 -24.00 26.86
N PHE A 87 8.33 -23.02 27.02
CA PHE A 87 8.02 -22.06 25.97
C PHE A 87 9.13 -21.01 25.85
N THR A 88 9.44 -20.66 24.61
CA THR A 88 10.37 -19.60 24.28
C THR A 88 9.63 -18.44 23.64
N TYR A 89 10.14 -17.23 23.83
CA TYR A 89 9.45 -15.99 23.54
C TYR A 89 10.36 -15.06 22.73
N GLN A 90 9.78 -14.48 21.68
CA GLN A 90 10.40 -13.47 20.83
C GLN A 90 9.36 -12.38 20.52
N MET A 91 9.71 -11.11 20.72
CA MET A 91 8.76 -10.00 20.46
C MET A 91 8.71 -9.66 18.98
N GLU A 92 9.86 -9.36 18.37
CA GLU A 92 9.98 -9.06 16.95
C GLU A 92 10.89 -10.02 16.19
N ALA A 93 10.70 -10.11 14.87
CA ALA A 93 11.55 -10.90 14.01
C ALA A 93 12.98 -10.31 13.98
N GLY A 94 13.91 -10.94 14.70
CA GLY A 94 15.29 -10.48 14.86
C GLY A 94 15.74 -10.32 16.31
N ASP A 95 14.79 -10.25 17.24
CA ASP A 95 15.08 -10.23 18.67
C ASP A 95 15.65 -11.56 19.17
N ALA A 96 16.40 -11.52 20.26
CA ALA A 96 16.87 -12.73 20.94
C ALA A 96 15.68 -13.55 21.47
N ILE A 97 15.73 -14.87 21.24
CA ILE A 97 14.77 -15.82 21.79
C ILE A 97 15.08 -15.99 23.28
N THR A 98 14.07 -15.80 24.14
CA THR A 98 14.23 -15.85 25.60
C THR A 98 13.26 -16.83 26.25
N SER A 99 13.55 -17.28 27.47
CA SER A 99 12.68 -18.18 28.24
C SER A 99 11.64 -17.43 29.09
N LYS A 100 11.64 -16.09 29.04
CA LYS A 100 10.69 -15.23 29.74
C LYS A 100 10.26 -14.09 28.85
N GLN A 101 8.98 -13.72 28.92
CA GLN A 101 8.46 -12.57 28.22
C GLN A 101 9.03 -11.28 28.82
N ARG A 102 9.44 -10.34 27.96
CA ARG A 102 9.91 -9.01 28.38
C ARG A 102 8.75 -8.13 28.88
N VAL A 103 7.60 -8.27 28.24
CA VAL A 103 6.33 -7.64 28.60
C VAL A 103 5.30 -8.78 28.70
N PRO A 104 4.48 -8.86 29.76
CA PRO A 104 3.51 -9.94 29.95
C PRO A 104 2.32 -9.77 29.00
N VAL A 105 2.54 -10.01 27.71
CA VAL A 105 1.51 -9.97 26.66
C VAL A 105 0.47 -11.06 26.93
N ILE A 106 0.93 -12.23 27.35
CA ILE A 106 0.07 -13.35 27.76
C ILE A 106 0.39 -13.83 29.17
N GLY A 107 -0.52 -14.59 29.77
CA GLY A 107 -0.29 -15.30 31.02
C GLY A 107 0.89 -16.28 30.94
N ASP A 108 1.54 -16.53 32.08
CA ASP A 108 2.67 -17.46 32.16
C ASP A 108 2.25 -18.87 31.75
N LEU A 109 2.98 -19.43 30.78
CA LEU A 109 2.79 -20.81 30.34
C LEU A 109 3.57 -21.77 31.23
N ALA A 110 2.90 -22.80 31.71
CA ALA A 110 3.52 -23.84 32.53
C ALA A 110 4.50 -24.68 31.72
N ARG A 111 5.55 -25.17 32.39
CA ARG A 111 6.45 -26.18 31.84
C ARG A 111 5.71 -27.50 31.69
N VAL A 112 6.02 -28.23 30.63
CA VAL A 112 5.46 -29.56 30.38
C VAL A 112 6.52 -30.60 30.68
N TRP A 113 6.34 -31.33 31.78
CA TRP A 113 7.27 -32.35 32.24
C TRP A 113 7.16 -33.60 31.38
N LEU A 114 8.31 -34.18 31.00
CA LEU A 114 8.33 -35.42 30.26
C LEU A 114 8.19 -36.62 31.20
N PRO A 115 7.31 -37.62 30.95
CA PRO A 115 7.21 -38.81 31.76
C PRO A 115 8.44 -39.68 31.55
N SER A 116 8.76 -40.46 32.57
CA SER A 116 9.81 -41.47 32.49
C SER A 116 9.30 -42.66 31.67
N THR A 117 9.56 -42.62 30.35
CA THR A 117 9.43 -43.69 29.34
C THR A 117 8.01 -44.18 28.95
N ASN A 118 7.83 -44.42 27.64
CA ASN A 118 6.72 -45.16 26.97
C ASN A 118 5.32 -44.53 26.86
N GLU A 119 5.15 -43.21 27.03
CA GLU A 119 3.88 -42.55 26.70
C GLU A 119 3.95 -41.84 25.34
N THR A 120 3.01 -42.16 24.43
CA THR A 120 2.81 -41.41 23.18
C THR A 120 2.12 -40.08 23.46
N TYR A 121 2.77 -38.99 23.09
CA TYR A 121 2.17 -37.66 23.13
C TYR A 121 1.37 -37.36 21.87
N HIS A 122 0.07 -37.64 21.91
CA HIS A 122 -0.78 -37.40 20.73
C HIS A 122 -1.20 -35.93 20.58
N ALA A 123 -1.37 -35.18 21.67
CA ALA A 123 -1.59 -33.73 21.65
C ALA A 123 -1.45 -33.17 23.07
N MET A 124 -0.57 -32.19 23.26
CA MET A 124 -0.39 -31.52 24.55
C MET A 124 -1.13 -30.18 24.53
N PRO A 125 -2.22 -30.02 25.33
CA PRO A 125 -2.97 -28.78 25.37
C PRO A 125 -2.25 -27.72 26.22
N PHE A 126 -2.35 -26.46 25.81
CA PHE A 126 -1.98 -25.31 26.60
C PHE A 126 -2.96 -24.16 26.36
N VAL A 127 -3.12 -23.32 27.37
CA VAL A 127 -4.07 -22.19 27.32
C VAL A 127 -3.30 -20.90 27.37
N ILE A 128 -3.61 -20.02 26.43
CA ILE A 128 -3.09 -18.66 26.40
C ILE A 128 -4.18 -17.74 26.93
N VAL A 129 -3.82 -16.82 27.82
CA VAL A 129 -4.70 -15.74 28.31
C VAL A 129 -4.09 -14.41 27.92
N GLY A 130 -4.83 -13.57 27.19
CA GLY A 130 -4.35 -12.24 26.80
C GLY A 130 -4.35 -11.28 28.00
N LEU A 131 -3.20 -10.74 28.38
CA LEU A 131 -3.09 -9.83 29.53
C LEU A 131 -2.93 -8.37 29.10
N THR A 132 -1.97 -8.09 28.22
CA THR A 132 -1.74 -6.75 27.68
C THR A 132 -1.69 -6.79 26.16
N PRO A 133 -2.17 -5.76 25.46
CA PRO A 133 -2.10 -5.73 24.02
C PRO A 133 -0.66 -5.73 23.53
N GLY A 134 -0.41 -6.44 22.43
CA GLY A 134 0.92 -6.60 21.86
C GLY A 134 1.02 -7.82 20.95
N HIS A 135 2.23 -8.01 20.44
CA HIS A 135 2.60 -9.14 19.61
C HIS A 135 3.65 -9.99 20.31
N LEU A 136 3.55 -11.31 20.14
CA LEU A 136 4.48 -12.25 20.74
C LEU A 136 4.59 -13.49 19.85
N ILE A 137 5.81 -13.90 19.55
CA ILE A 137 6.10 -15.17 18.90
C ILE A 137 6.47 -16.17 19.99
N ILE A 138 5.78 -17.32 19.98
CA ILE A 138 6.04 -18.43 20.90
C ILE A 138 6.63 -19.59 20.14
N GLY A 139 7.76 -20.08 20.63
CA GLY A 139 8.36 -21.35 20.24
C GLY A 139 8.37 -22.33 21.41
N LEU A 140 8.95 -23.49 21.17
CA LEU A 140 9.17 -24.51 22.20
C LEU A 140 10.65 -24.88 22.23
N ASN A 141 11.17 -25.15 23.41
CA ASN A 141 12.48 -25.76 23.57
C ASN A 141 12.44 -26.83 24.67
N CYS A 142 13.44 -27.71 24.67
CA CYS A 142 13.53 -28.82 25.62
C CYS A 142 14.89 -28.81 26.35
N THR A 143 14.94 -29.43 27.53
CA THR A 143 16.20 -29.77 28.19
C THR A 143 16.87 -31.01 27.61
N ASN A 144 16.08 -31.89 26.99
CA ASN A 144 16.56 -33.14 26.41
C ASN A 144 17.22 -32.88 25.04
N PRO A 145 18.44 -33.40 24.78
CA PRO A 145 19.18 -33.15 23.55
C PRO A 145 18.58 -33.82 22.30
N GLU A 146 17.65 -34.79 22.45
CA GLU A 146 16.95 -35.42 21.31
C GLU A 146 15.96 -34.46 20.63
N PHE A 147 15.61 -33.34 21.29
CA PHE A 147 14.73 -32.31 20.73
C PHE A 147 15.51 -31.34 19.84
N GLU A 148 15.11 -31.25 18.57
CA GLU A 148 15.62 -30.22 17.67
C GLU A 148 14.74 -28.97 17.75
N ASN A 149 15.32 -27.88 18.27
CA ASN A 149 14.68 -26.59 18.26
C ASN A 149 14.71 -25.99 16.85
N ARG A 150 13.56 -26.09 16.18
CA ARG A 150 13.34 -25.56 14.83
C ARG A 150 12.73 -24.16 14.89
N PRO A 151 13.46 -23.09 14.51
CA PRO A 151 12.96 -21.72 14.59
C PRO A 151 11.84 -21.43 13.58
N ASP A 152 11.59 -22.30 12.60
CA ASP A 152 10.43 -22.25 11.69
C ASP A 152 9.13 -22.74 12.35
N ARG A 153 9.19 -23.38 13.51
CA ARG A 153 8.03 -23.91 14.24
C ARG A 153 7.65 -22.98 15.39
N PHE A 154 6.74 -22.05 15.11
CA PHE A 154 6.28 -21.05 16.08
C PHE A 154 4.79 -20.74 15.94
N VAL A 155 4.24 -20.10 16.99
CA VAL A 155 2.91 -19.51 17.00
C VAL A 155 3.05 -18.01 17.16
N ARG A 156 2.45 -17.23 16.27
CA ARG A 156 2.30 -15.78 16.43
C ARG A 156 1.04 -15.50 17.20
N ILE A 157 1.19 -14.82 18.33
CA ILE A 157 0.09 -14.38 19.16
C ILE A 157 -0.04 -12.88 19.02
N GLN A 158 -1.28 -12.45 18.80
CA GLN A 158 -1.65 -11.05 18.80
C GLN A 158 -2.72 -10.84 19.86
N VAL A 159 -2.40 -10.03 20.87
CA VAL A 159 -3.38 -9.61 21.88
C VAL A 159 -3.83 -8.21 21.49
N ILE A 160 -5.12 -8.05 21.21
CA ILE A 160 -5.71 -6.77 20.80
C ILE A 160 -6.52 -6.16 21.93
N ARG A 161 -6.63 -4.82 21.95
CA ARG A 161 -7.51 -4.13 22.92
C ARG A 161 -8.98 -4.44 22.68
N SER A 162 -9.42 -4.39 21.43
CA SER A 162 -10.82 -4.65 21.08
C SER A 162 -11.01 -5.10 19.63
N ARG A 163 -11.87 -6.11 19.43
CA ARG A 163 -12.35 -6.52 18.10
C ARG A 163 -13.14 -5.41 17.39
N TRP A 164 -13.84 -4.55 18.13
CA TRP A 164 -14.58 -3.43 17.54
C TRP A 164 -13.66 -2.41 16.87
N ILE A 165 -12.48 -2.16 17.45
CA ILE A 165 -11.49 -1.28 16.84
C ILE A 165 -11.01 -1.88 15.51
N ASN A 166 -10.85 -3.20 15.41
CA ASN A 166 -10.54 -3.85 14.13
C ASN A 166 -11.65 -3.70 13.08
N VAL A 167 -12.92 -3.79 13.48
CA VAL A 167 -14.06 -3.55 12.57
C VAL A 167 -14.09 -2.10 12.09
N ILE A 168 -13.88 -1.12 12.99
CA ILE A 168 -13.77 0.29 12.63
C ILE A 168 -12.57 0.51 11.71
N ASN A 169 -11.43 -0.08 12.03
CA ASN A 169 -10.21 0.02 11.24
C ASN A 169 -10.38 -0.54 9.82
N PHE A 170 -11.03 -1.70 9.70
CA PHE A 170 -11.40 -2.28 8.40
C PHE A 170 -12.34 -1.36 7.62
N THR A 171 -13.34 -0.78 8.28
CA THR A 171 -14.30 0.14 7.67
C THR A 171 -13.62 1.43 7.18
N VAL A 172 -12.81 2.06 8.02
CA VAL A 172 -11.95 3.21 7.65
C VAL A 172 -11.03 2.82 6.49
N GLY A 173 -10.54 1.59 6.52
CA GLY A 173 -9.78 0.95 5.45
C GLY A 173 -10.44 1.04 4.09
N LEU A 174 -11.66 0.53 4.00
CA LEU A 174 -12.47 0.57 2.78
C LEU A 174 -12.78 2.01 2.34
N LEU A 175 -13.10 2.89 3.29
CA LEU A 175 -13.43 4.28 3.01
C LEU A 175 -12.25 5.05 2.40
N TYR A 176 -11.03 4.89 2.93
CA TYR A 176 -9.88 5.61 2.36
C TYR A 176 -9.56 5.11 0.95
N VAL A 177 -9.63 3.80 0.70
CA VAL A 177 -9.42 3.22 -0.64
C VAL A 177 -10.47 3.76 -1.60
N PHE A 178 -11.73 3.82 -1.18
CA PHE A 178 -12.80 4.42 -1.97
C PHE A 178 -12.53 5.90 -2.27
N CYS A 179 -12.18 6.70 -1.27
CA CYS A 179 -11.88 8.12 -1.45
C CYS A 179 -10.74 8.35 -2.44
N TRP A 180 -9.62 7.64 -2.30
CA TRP A 180 -8.51 7.75 -3.24
C TRP A 180 -8.85 7.25 -4.65
N SER A 181 -9.60 6.16 -4.77
CA SER A 181 -10.07 5.66 -6.07
C SER A 181 -10.97 6.69 -6.76
N ALA A 182 -11.93 7.22 -6.01
CA ALA A 182 -12.91 8.18 -6.48
C ALA A 182 -12.29 9.55 -6.81
N SER A 183 -11.14 9.90 -6.23
CA SER A 183 -10.53 11.23 -6.33
C SER A 183 -10.27 11.69 -7.77
N TYR A 184 -10.06 10.78 -8.72
CA TYR A 184 -9.80 11.13 -10.11
C TYR A 184 -11.08 11.43 -10.92
N TYR A 185 -12.25 11.01 -10.45
CA TYR A 185 -13.51 11.22 -11.17
C TYR A 185 -13.93 12.70 -11.27
N PRO A 186 -13.87 13.51 -10.21
CA PRO A 186 -14.25 14.91 -10.28
C PRO A 186 -13.52 15.71 -11.36
N GLN A 187 -12.21 15.49 -11.55
CA GLN A 187 -11.46 16.16 -12.62
C GLN A 187 -11.82 15.61 -14.00
N THR A 188 -11.97 14.30 -14.12
CA THR A 188 -12.40 13.65 -15.36
C THR A 188 -13.76 14.17 -15.83
N TRP A 189 -14.70 14.31 -14.90
CA TRP A 189 -16.02 14.86 -15.13
C TRP A 189 -15.98 16.35 -15.49
N LEU A 190 -15.15 17.13 -14.79
CA LEU A 190 -14.95 18.55 -15.08
C LEU A 190 -14.42 18.77 -16.51
N ASN A 191 -13.43 17.97 -16.92
CA ASN A 191 -12.88 17.98 -18.27
C ASN A 191 -13.96 17.64 -19.32
N TYR A 192 -14.76 16.59 -19.04
CA TYR A 192 -15.85 16.16 -19.93
C TYR A 192 -16.94 17.23 -20.08
N THR A 193 -17.30 17.90 -18.98
CA THR A 193 -18.37 18.91 -18.96
C THR A 193 -17.93 20.17 -19.69
N ARG A 194 -16.69 20.63 -19.46
CA ARG A 194 -16.15 21.85 -20.09
C ARG A 194 -15.64 21.63 -21.51
N LYS A 195 -15.48 20.37 -21.93
CA LYS A 195 -14.76 19.99 -23.17
C LYS A 195 -13.40 20.68 -23.29
N SER A 196 -12.77 20.95 -22.15
CA SER A 196 -11.54 21.71 -22.02
C SER A 196 -10.74 21.18 -20.84
N VAL A 197 -9.43 21.08 -21.04
CA VAL A 197 -8.43 20.75 -20.01
C VAL A 197 -7.62 21.98 -19.59
N VAL A 198 -8.02 23.18 -20.03
CA VAL A 198 -7.38 24.43 -19.61
C VAL A 198 -7.54 24.57 -18.10
N GLY A 199 -6.43 24.54 -17.36
CA GLY A 199 -6.54 24.23 -15.92
C GLY A 199 -5.61 23.20 -15.36
N LEU A 200 -5.57 22.09 -16.08
CA LEU A 200 -5.00 20.84 -15.61
C LEU A 200 -3.58 20.73 -16.13
N ASN A 201 -2.60 20.73 -15.24
CA ASN A 201 -1.20 20.68 -15.62
C ASN A 201 -0.88 19.29 -16.23
N PHE A 202 -0.28 19.30 -17.42
CA PHE A 202 0.01 18.05 -18.14
C PHE A 202 1.14 17.23 -17.49
N ASP A 203 2.05 17.88 -16.76
CA ASP A 203 3.07 17.17 -15.98
C ASP A 203 2.40 16.39 -14.84
N PHE A 204 1.41 16.98 -14.16
CA PHE A 204 0.62 16.27 -13.15
C PHE A 204 -0.06 15.03 -13.74
N VAL A 205 -0.68 15.15 -14.91
CA VAL A 205 -1.32 14.01 -15.60
C VAL A 205 -0.27 12.95 -15.99
N GLY A 206 0.86 13.36 -16.57
CA GLY A 206 1.94 12.45 -16.96
C GLY A 206 2.55 11.70 -15.78
N PHE A 207 2.78 12.39 -14.65
CA PHE A 207 3.26 11.77 -13.42
C PHE A 207 2.25 10.77 -12.84
N ASN A 208 0.95 11.07 -12.86
CA ASN A 208 -0.05 10.10 -12.39
C ASN A 208 -0.11 8.87 -13.30
N ILE A 209 -0.06 9.02 -14.63
CA ILE A 209 -0.02 7.88 -15.57
C ILE A 209 1.21 7.00 -15.29
N MET A 210 2.40 7.59 -15.26
CA MET A 210 3.63 6.84 -14.97
C MET A 210 3.54 6.16 -13.60
N GLY A 211 3.06 6.89 -12.59
CA GLY A 211 2.88 6.39 -11.23
C GLY A 211 1.98 5.16 -11.17
N PHE A 212 0.81 5.18 -11.81
CA PHE A 212 -0.09 4.02 -11.79
C PHE A 212 0.37 2.86 -12.66
N ILE A 213 1.20 3.10 -13.68
CA ILE A 213 1.86 2.02 -14.42
C ILE A 213 2.83 1.28 -13.51
N VAL A 214 3.76 2.00 -12.88
CA VAL A 214 4.77 1.36 -12.00
C VAL A 214 4.13 0.73 -10.77
N TYR A 215 3.06 1.32 -10.26
CA TYR A 215 2.30 0.75 -9.15
C TYR A 215 1.52 -0.50 -9.57
N SER A 216 0.95 -0.52 -10.79
CA SER A 216 0.32 -1.73 -11.33
C SER A 216 1.34 -2.84 -11.54
N ILE A 217 2.52 -2.54 -12.10
CA ILE A 217 3.60 -3.51 -12.28
C ILE A 217 3.97 -4.18 -10.95
N PHE A 218 4.17 -3.38 -9.90
CA PHE A 218 4.52 -3.90 -8.57
C PHE A 218 3.41 -4.78 -7.99
N ASN A 219 2.17 -4.26 -7.90
CA ASN A 219 1.08 -5.00 -7.24
C ASN A 219 0.66 -6.24 -8.03
N VAL A 220 0.43 -6.11 -9.34
CA VAL A 220 0.06 -7.26 -10.20
C VAL A 220 1.19 -8.29 -10.23
N GLY A 221 2.44 -7.83 -10.34
CA GLY A 221 3.62 -8.69 -10.36
C GLY A 221 3.73 -9.50 -9.07
N LEU A 222 3.80 -8.85 -7.92
CA LEU A 222 4.01 -9.55 -6.64
C LEU A 222 2.80 -10.39 -6.22
N TYR A 223 1.57 -10.01 -6.61
CA TYR A 223 0.35 -10.73 -6.25
C TYR A 223 0.06 -11.96 -7.12
N TRP A 224 0.29 -11.90 -8.43
CA TRP A 224 -0.12 -12.98 -9.36
C TRP A 224 1.02 -13.78 -9.99
N VAL A 225 2.29 -13.40 -9.79
CA VAL A 225 3.42 -14.08 -10.44
C VAL A 225 4.14 -14.98 -9.42
N PRO A 226 3.97 -16.32 -9.46
CA PRO A 226 4.54 -17.22 -8.46
C PRO A 226 6.07 -17.15 -8.35
N PRO A 227 6.86 -17.02 -9.45
CA PRO A 227 8.30 -16.84 -9.33
C PRO A 227 8.71 -15.61 -8.48
N LEU A 228 7.96 -14.51 -8.55
CA LEU A 228 8.22 -13.32 -7.74
C LEU A 228 7.91 -13.56 -6.26
N GLN A 229 6.85 -14.33 -5.97
CA GLN A 229 6.49 -14.73 -4.61
C GLN A 229 7.55 -15.63 -3.98
N VAL A 230 8.06 -16.61 -4.73
CA VAL A 230 9.17 -17.46 -4.27
C VAL A 230 10.40 -16.62 -3.94
N MET A 231 10.80 -15.70 -4.84
CA MET A 231 11.92 -14.79 -4.57
C MET A 231 11.68 -13.90 -3.34
N TYR A 232 10.44 -13.47 -3.13
CA TYR A 232 10.05 -12.66 -1.97
C TYR A 232 10.22 -13.44 -0.66
N HIS A 233 9.69 -14.67 -0.62
CA HIS A 233 9.78 -15.54 0.56
C HIS A 233 11.20 -16.02 0.84
N GLN A 234 12.07 -16.12 -0.17
CA GLN A 234 13.50 -16.36 0.05
C GLN A 234 14.17 -15.21 0.82
N GLN A 235 13.78 -13.96 0.55
CA GLN A 235 14.29 -12.79 1.29
C GLN A 235 13.57 -12.56 2.63
N HIS A 236 12.32 -13.01 2.73
CA HIS A 236 11.47 -12.84 3.91
C HIS A 236 10.84 -14.18 4.32
N PRO A 237 11.60 -15.12 4.92
CA PRO A 237 11.12 -16.48 5.20
C PRO A 237 9.88 -16.55 6.11
N ARG A 238 9.72 -15.57 7.00
CA ARG A 238 8.55 -15.44 7.89
C ARG A 238 7.56 -14.35 7.43
N GLY A 239 7.85 -13.68 6.32
CA GLY A 239 7.09 -12.57 5.78
C GLY A 239 5.86 -13.04 5.01
N VAL A 240 4.79 -12.27 5.11
CA VAL A 240 3.58 -12.42 4.27
C VAL A 240 3.73 -11.48 3.09
N ILE A 241 3.29 -11.91 1.90
CA ILE A 241 3.29 -11.03 0.72
C ILE A 241 2.50 -9.75 1.06
N PRO A 242 3.11 -8.56 0.94
CA PRO A 242 2.53 -7.31 1.43
C PRO A 242 1.54 -6.69 0.44
N VAL A 243 1.01 -7.47 -0.51
CA VAL A 243 0.10 -7.02 -1.56
C VAL A 243 -1.17 -7.84 -1.51
N GLN A 244 -2.31 -7.17 -1.51
CA GLN A 244 -3.63 -7.79 -1.53
C GLN A 244 -4.35 -7.55 -2.87
N LEU A 245 -5.38 -8.35 -3.15
CA LEU A 245 -6.21 -8.18 -4.35
C LEU A 245 -6.79 -6.76 -4.48
N ALA A 246 -7.15 -6.15 -3.36
CA ALA A 246 -7.66 -4.78 -3.32
C ALA A 246 -6.64 -3.77 -3.88
N ASP A 247 -5.35 -3.96 -3.61
CA ASP A 247 -4.27 -3.10 -4.13
C ASP A 247 -4.12 -3.23 -5.64
N CYS A 248 -4.24 -4.46 -6.16
CA CYS A 248 -4.24 -4.71 -7.60
C CYS A 248 -5.43 -4.04 -8.30
N ILE A 249 -6.64 -4.19 -7.75
CA ILE A 249 -7.86 -3.58 -8.30
C ILE A 249 -7.73 -2.05 -8.27
N PHE A 250 -7.30 -1.48 -7.15
CA PHE A 250 -7.07 -0.05 -7.00
C PHE A 250 -6.06 0.49 -8.01
N ALA A 251 -4.89 -0.15 -8.12
CA ALA A 251 -3.84 0.26 -9.04
C ALA A 251 -4.30 0.26 -10.50
N LEU A 252 -4.97 -0.82 -10.94
CA LEU A 252 -5.47 -0.97 -12.30
C LEU A 252 -6.63 0.00 -12.60
N HIS A 253 -7.51 0.23 -11.63
CA HIS A 253 -8.62 1.18 -11.76
C HIS A 253 -8.11 2.62 -11.96
N CYS A 254 -7.21 3.08 -11.09
CA CYS A 254 -6.62 4.39 -11.21
C CYS A 254 -5.73 4.53 -12.45
N PHE A 255 -5.05 3.47 -12.87
CA PHE A 255 -4.36 3.43 -14.16
C PHE A 255 -5.33 3.72 -15.32
N GLY A 256 -6.47 3.02 -15.36
CA GLY A 256 -7.50 3.24 -16.38
C GLY A 256 -8.01 4.69 -16.41
N ILE A 257 -8.35 5.27 -15.25
CA ILE A 257 -8.88 6.64 -15.18
C ILE A 257 -7.81 7.66 -15.58
N THR A 258 -6.56 7.48 -15.16
CA THR A 258 -5.49 8.44 -15.50
C THR A 258 -5.09 8.36 -16.97
N ILE A 259 -5.15 7.18 -17.60
CA ILE A 259 -5.08 7.06 -19.06
C ILE A 259 -6.23 7.80 -19.74
N PHE A 260 -7.45 7.65 -19.23
CA PHE A 260 -8.61 8.37 -19.76
C PHE A 260 -8.44 9.90 -19.64
N GLN A 261 -7.92 10.41 -18.52
CA GLN A 261 -7.54 11.82 -18.38
C GLN A 261 -6.45 12.23 -19.38
N GLY A 262 -5.45 11.36 -19.60
CA GLY A 262 -4.45 11.54 -20.64
C GLY A 262 -5.07 11.71 -22.02
N ILE A 263 -6.04 10.86 -22.38
CA ILE A 263 -6.80 10.95 -23.63
C ILE A 263 -7.56 12.27 -23.72
N GLN A 264 -8.22 12.72 -22.63
CA GLN A 264 -8.89 14.02 -22.59
C GLN A 264 -7.93 15.17 -22.91
N CYS A 265 -6.67 15.11 -22.47
CA CYS A 265 -5.64 16.11 -22.79
C CYS A 265 -5.26 16.18 -24.28
N PHE A 266 -5.55 15.12 -25.06
CA PHE A 266 -5.35 15.11 -26.51
C PHE A 266 -6.57 15.57 -27.29
N ILE A 267 -7.78 15.30 -26.80
CA ILE A 267 -9.04 15.54 -27.52
C ILE A 267 -9.60 16.94 -27.24
N TYR A 268 -9.50 17.42 -25.99
CA TYR A 268 -10.15 18.66 -25.56
C TYR A 268 -9.29 19.90 -25.71
N GLU A 269 -9.94 21.07 -25.67
CA GLU A 269 -9.26 22.36 -25.75
C GLU A 269 -8.24 22.52 -24.62
N ARG A 270 -7.00 22.82 -24.98
CA ARG A 270 -5.85 22.82 -24.07
C ARG A 270 -5.17 24.17 -23.90
N GLY A 271 -5.59 25.22 -24.62
CA GLY A 271 -5.06 26.58 -24.43
C GLY A 271 -3.55 26.69 -24.61
N GLY A 272 -2.97 25.90 -25.51
CA GLY A 272 -1.52 25.83 -25.73
C GLY A 272 -0.73 25.08 -24.65
N GLN A 273 -1.38 24.50 -23.63
CA GLN A 273 -0.71 23.71 -22.60
C GLN A 273 0.01 22.51 -23.22
N LYS A 274 1.24 22.29 -22.75
CA LYS A 274 2.11 21.18 -23.13
C LYS A 274 2.83 20.65 -21.90
N LEU A 275 3.36 19.43 -22.01
CA LEU A 275 4.32 18.93 -21.03
C LEU A 275 5.51 19.88 -20.95
N SER A 276 5.95 20.20 -19.74
CA SER A 276 7.15 21.02 -19.56
C SER A 276 8.39 20.23 -19.98
N ILE A 277 9.47 20.94 -20.29
CA ILE A 277 10.74 20.28 -20.65
C ILE A 277 11.24 19.45 -19.45
N ILE A 278 11.18 20.03 -18.24
CA ILE A 278 11.59 19.36 -17.00
C ILE A 278 10.71 18.13 -16.74
N GLY A 279 9.39 18.26 -16.82
CA GLY A 279 8.46 17.13 -16.67
C GLY A 279 8.70 16.04 -17.71
N SER A 280 8.95 16.42 -18.96
CA SER A 280 9.28 15.48 -20.04
C SER A 280 10.61 14.75 -19.78
N LEU A 281 11.63 15.45 -19.28
CA LEU A 281 12.92 14.86 -18.93
C LEU A 281 12.80 13.90 -17.75
N LEU A 282 12.05 14.27 -16.70
CA LEU A 282 11.81 13.41 -15.55
C LEU A 282 11.03 12.14 -15.95
N LEU A 283 9.94 12.29 -16.70
CA LEU A 283 9.16 11.15 -17.20
C LEU A 283 9.99 10.26 -18.14
N GLY A 284 10.75 10.88 -19.06
CA GLY A 284 11.64 10.17 -19.96
C GLY A 284 12.75 9.43 -19.24
N GLY A 285 13.35 10.05 -18.20
CA GLY A 285 14.37 9.44 -17.34
C GLY A 285 13.84 8.28 -16.51
N MET A 286 12.64 8.41 -15.93
CA MET A 286 11.99 7.31 -15.22
C MET A 286 11.68 6.15 -16.17
N ALA A 287 11.16 6.45 -17.36
CA ALA A 287 10.86 5.44 -18.38
C ALA A 287 12.12 4.73 -18.89
N SER A 288 13.18 5.48 -19.18
CA SER A 288 14.44 4.92 -19.66
C SER A 288 15.13 4.08 -18.58
N PHE A 289 15.14 4.54 -17.33
CA PHE A 289 15.65 3.77 -16.20
C PHE A 289 14.93 2.43 -16.07
N LEU A 290 13.59 2.42 -16.07
CA LEU A 290 12.81 1.18 -16.01
C LEU A 290 13.06 0.28 -17.21
N LEU A 291 13.15 0.84 -18.41
CA LEU A 291 13.44 0.08 -19.62
C LEU A 291 14.83 -0.57 -19.56
N ILE A 292 15.84 0.15 -19.09
CA ILE A 292 17.20 -0.38 -18.90
C ILE A 292 17.18 -1.48 -17.85
N CYS A 293 16.56 -1.27 -16.70
CA CYS A 293 16.43 -2.30 -15.67
C CYS A 293 15.70 -3.54 -16.19
N LEU A 294 14.64 -3.36 -16.99
CA LEU A 294 13.91 -4.45 -17.62
C LEU A 294 14.80 -5.25 -18.57
N ILE A 295 15.54 -4.56 -19.46
CA ILE A 295 16.45 -5.21 -20.42
C ILE A 295 17.56 -5.96 -19.69
N LEU A 296 18.20 -5.34 -18.70
CA LEU A 296 19.27 -5.97 -17.92
C LEU A 296 18.77 -7.21 -17.15
N THR A 297 17.59 -7.11 -16.53
CA THR A 297 16.98 -8.23 -15.81
C THR A 297 16.59 -9.35 -16.76
N ALA A 298 16.07 -9.04 -17.94
CA ALA A 298 15.69 -10.03 -18.95
C ALA A 298 16.91 -10.68 -19.64
N ALA A 299 17.95 -9.92 -19.96
CA ALA A 299 19.11 -10.39 -20.72
C ALA A 299 20.15 -11.11 -19.86
N CYS A 300 20.34 -10.66 -18.61
CA CYS A 300 21.42 -11.15 -17.75
C CYS A 300 20.90 -11.73 -16.42
N GLY A 301 19.69 -11.37 -15.99
CA GLY A 301 19.07 -11.90 -14.77
C GLY A 301 20.01 -11.91 -13.56
N ALA A 302 20.09 -13.05 -12.87
CA ALA A 302 20.94 -13.20 -11.69
C ALA A 302 22.44 -12.96 -11.95
N THR A 303 22.93 -13.11 -13.19
CA THR A 303 24.36 -12.91 -13.51
C THR A 303 24.81 -11.46 -13.45
N CYS A 304 23.88 -10.49 -13.57
CA CYS A 304 24.17 -9.07 -13.35
C CYS A 304 23.74 -8.56 -11.97
N GLY A 305 23.33 -9.44 -11.07
CA GLY A 305 22.85 -9.08 -9.72
C GLY A 305 21.45 -8.45 -9.68
N LEU A 306 20.75 -8.35 -10.82
CA LEU A 306 19.39 -7.83 -10.91
C LEU A 306 18.38 -8.98 -11.03
N THR A 307 17.58 -9.16 -9.99
CA THR A 307 16.48 -10.12 -10.00
C THR A 307 15.18 -9.45 -10.46
N TRP A 308 14.22 -10.26 -10.89
CA TRP A 308 12.86 -9.78 -11.19
C TRP A 308 12.21 -9.10 -9.98
N LEU A 309 12.52 -9.56 -8.76
CA LEU A 309 12.07 -8.93 -7.53
C LEU A 309 12.67 -7.52 -7.35
N GLN A 310 13.97 -7.35 -7.62
CA GLN A 310 14.61 -6.02 -7.59
C GLN A 310 13.99 -5.06 -8.62
N PHE A 311 13.69 -5.55 -9.83
CA PHE A 311 13.02 -4.75 -10.85
C PHE A 311 11.66 -4.21 -10.37
N ILE A 312 10.80 -5.05 -9.79
CA ILE A 312 9.50 -4.57 -9.31
C ILE A 312 9.64 -3.66 -8.07
N TYR A 313 10.68 -3.82 -7.25
CA TYR A 313 10.97 -2.87 -6.17
C TYR A 313 11.39 -1.50 -6.70
N PHE A 314 12.18 -1.42 -7.77
CA PHE A 314 12.45 -0.15 -8.43
C PHE A 314 11.17 0.53 -8.94
N ALA A 315 10.21 -0.23 -9.46
CA ALA A 315 8.90 0.30 -9.83
C ALA A 315 8.15 0.88 -8.61
N SER A 316 8.18 0.18 -7.47
CA SER A 316 7.62 0.67 -6.20
C SER A 316 8.30 1.96 -5.71
N TYR A 317 9.63 2.03 -5.72
CA TYR A 317 10.35 3.24 -5.29
C TYR A 317 10.08 4.44 -6.20
N LEU A 318 9.95 4.22 -7.52
CA LEU A 318 9.54 5.27 -8.45
C LEU A 318 8.11 5.76 -8.17
N LYS A 319 7.18 4.86 -7.81
CA LYS A 319 5.83 5.27 -7.38
C LYS A 319 5.89 6.21 -6.19
N LEU A 320 6.74 5.92 -5.21
CA LEU A 320 6.92 6.79 -4.04
C LEU A 320 7.45 8.15 -4.45
N LEU A 321 8.54 8.20 -5.21
CA LEU A 321 9.13 9.45 -5.71
C LEU A 321 8.09 10.30 -6.46
N ILE A 322 7.35 9.68 -7.38
CA ILE A 322 6.29 10.34 -8.15
C ILE A 322 5.23 10.92 -7.21
N THR A 323 4.83 10.21 -6.16
CA THR A 323 3.79 10.68 -5.25
C THR A 323 4.25 11.91 -4.46
N LEU A 324 5.55 12.06 -4.18
CA LEU A 324 6.13 13.24 -3.54
C LEU A 324 6.10 14.49 -4.43
N VAL A 325 6.34 14.31 -5.74
CA VAL A 325 6.58 15.45 -6.66
C VAL A 325 5.40 15.78 -7.56
N LYS A 326 4.45 14.85 -7.78
CA LYS A 326 3.41 14.98 -8.82
C LYS A 326 2.55 16.24 -8.67
N TYR A 327 2.33 16.72 -7.44
CA TYR A 327 1.46 17.87 -7.16
C TYR A 327 2.15 19.22 -7.40
N VAL A 328 3.49 19.27 -7.41
CA VAL A 328 4.27 20.51 -7.58
C VAL A 328 3.89 21.29 -8.86
N PRO A 329 3.82 20.66 -10.06
CA PRO A 329 3.51 21.39 -11.28
C PRO A 329 2.12 22.02 -11.26
N GLN A 330 1.13 21.34 -10.67
CA GLN A 330 -0.23 21.87 -10.55
C GLN A 330 -0.28 23.05 -9.57
N ALA A 331 0.35 22.89 -8.40
CA ALA A 331 0.47 23.95 -7.41
C ALA A 331 1.13 25.21 -7.99
N TYR A 332 2.22 25.03 -8.74
CA TYR A 332 2.91 26.13 -9.41
C TYR A 332 2.05 26.76 -10.51
N MET A 333 1.34 25.96 -11.31
CA MET A 333 0.46 26.47 -12.37
C MET A 333 -0.68 27.33 -11.81
N ASN A 334 -1.31 26.89 -10.71
CA ASN A 334 -2.33 27.67 -10.02
C ASN A 334 -1.75 29.00 -9.50
N TYR A 335 -0.55 28.95 -8.91
CA TYR A 335 0.15 30.15 -8.44
C TYR A 335 0.52 31.12 -9.57
N SER A 336 0.98 30.60 -10.71
CA SER A 336 1.40 31.39 -11.87
C SER A 336 0.21 32.08 -12.53
N ARG A 337 -0.90 31.34 -12.69
CA ARG A 337 -2.15 31.85 -13.28
C ARG A 337 -2.99 32.68 -12.31
N LYS A 338 -2.67 32.67 -11.01
CA LYS A 338 -3.50 33.24 -9.94
C LYS A 338 -4.96 32.79 -10.03
N SER A 339 -5.18 31.54 -10.44
CA SER A 339 -6.51 30.97 -10.68
C SER A 339 -6.44 29.45 -10.54
N THR A 340 -7.46 28.88 -9.90
CA THR A 340 -7.70 27.43 -9.89
C THR A 340 -8.77 27.02 -10.92
N TRP A 341 -9.21 27.93 -11.80
CA TRP A 341 -10.19 27.59 -12.83
C TRP A 341 -9.61 26.55 -13.76
N GLY A 342 -10.25 25.37 -13.79
CA GLY A 342 -9.63 24.23 -14.45
C GLY A 342 -9.35 23.01 -13.60
N TRP A 343 -9.12 23.24 -12.31
CA TRP A 343 -8.67 22.26 -11.34
C TRP A 343 -9.83 21.91 -10.40
N SER A 344 -10.21 20.64 -10.37
CA SER A 344 -11.37 20.18 -9.63
C SER A 344 -11.07 20.14 -8.14
N ILE A 345 -11.73 21.02 -7.38
CA ILE A 345 -11.63 21.00 -5.91
C ILE A 345 -12.20 19.70 -5.32
N GLY A 346 -13.15 19.06 -6.01
CA GLY A 346 -13.70 17.77 -5.60
C GLY A 346 -12.63 16.66 -5.57
N GLN A 347 -11.66 16.70 -6.49
CA GLN A 347 -10.52 15.78 -6.46
C GLN A 347 -9.67 16.01 -5.19
N VAL A 348 -9.42 17.27 -4.83
CA VAL A 348 -8.65 17.65 -3.65
C VAL A 348 -9.34 17.18 -2.37
N TYR A 349 -10.67 17.31 -2.25
CA TYR A 349 -11.43 16.82 -1.10
C TYR A 349 -11.31 15.31 -0.91
N LEU A 350 -11.47 14.55 -2.00
CA LEU A 350 -11.39 13.09 -1.94
C LEU A 350 -9.98 12.60 -1.66
N ASP A 351 -8.95 13.24 -2.24
CA ASP A 351 -7.55 12.90 -1.95
C ASP A 351 -7.18 13.23 -0.49
N PHE A 352 -7.62 14.37 0.03
CA PHE A 352 -7.45 14.75 1.43
C PHE A 352 -8.12 13.74 2.36
N SER A 353 -9.36 13.36 2.06
CA SER A 353 -10.13 12.40 2.86
C SER A 353 -9.45 11.03 2.87
N GLY A 354 -8.94 10.57 1.72
CA GLY A 354 -8.15 9.34 1.62
C GLY A 354 -6.87 9.40 2.47
N GLY A 355 -6.11 10.49 2.36
CA GLY A 355 -4.89 10.69 3.17
C GLY A 355 -5.17 10.73 4.68
N PHE A 356 -6.19 11.47 5.08
CA PHE A 356 -6.61 11.57 6.48
C PHE A 356 -7.07 10.22 7.05
N LEU A 357 -7.97 9.52 6.34
CA LEU A 357 -8.47 8.22 6.77
C LEU A 357 -7.37 7.15 6.79
N SER A 358 -6.39 7.20 5.87
CA SER A 358 -5.23 6.30 5.88
C SER A 358 -4.38 6.49 7.13
N ILE A 359 -4.10 7.73 7.56
CA ILE A 359 -3.37 7.98 8.80
C ILE A 359 -4.21 7.55 10.01
N ALA A 360 -5.52 7.86 10.01
CA ALA A 360 -6.42 7.44 11.09
C ALA A 360 -6.44 5.91 11.26
N GLN A 361 -6.47 5.15 10.15
CA GLN A 361 -6.36 3.70 10.17
C GLN A 361 -5.06 3.25 10.86
N MET A 362 -3.91 3.82 10.47
CA MET A 362 -2.63 3.42 11.07
C MET A 362 -2.57 3.73 12.57
N LEU A 363 -3.13 4.87 12.99
CA LEU A 363 -3.22 5.22 14.42
C LEU A 363 -4.14 4.27 15.20
N LEU A 364 -5.27 3.85 14.60
CA LEU A 364 -6.17 2.87 15.22
C LEU A 364 -5.50 1.51 15.38
N LEU A 365 -4.73 1.05 14.38
CA LEU A 365 -3.93 -0.17 14.49
C LEU A 365 -2.87 -0.06 15.58
N ALA A 366 -2.03 0.97 15.54
CA ALA A 366 -0.98 1.19 16.54
C ALA A 366 -1.57 1.23 17.96
N TYR A 367 -2.72 1.87 18.14
CA TYR A 367 -3.43 1.88 19.41
C TYR A 367 -3.97 0.49 19.81
N ASN A 368 -4.65 -0.21 18.91
CA ASN A 368 -5.31 -1.49 19.20
C ASN A 368 -4.31 -2.61 19.54
N TYR A 369 -3.18 -2.60 18.83
CA TYR A 369 -2.11 -3.58 18.99
C TYR A 369 -1.01 -3.11 19.96
N ASN A 370 -1.11 -1.87 20.46
CA ASN A 370 -0.06 -1.23 21.27
C ASN A 370 1.32 -1.28 20.60
N ASP A 371 1.32 -1.16 19.28
CA ASP A 371 2.48 -1.27 18.41
C ASP A 371 2.69 0.06 17.66
N TRP A 372 3.23 1.02 18.40
CA TRP A 372 3.55 2.35 17.88
C TRP A 372 4.83 2.34 17.04
N ASP A 373 5.70 1.37 17.26
CA ASP A 373 6.93 1.24 16.49
C ASP A 373 6.61 0.84 15.05
N SER A 374 5.61 -0.04 14.82
CA SER A 374 5.08 -0.34 13.49
C SER A 374 4.49 0.87 12.75
N LEU A 375 4.04 1.93 13.46
CA LEU A 375 3.60 3.18 12.82
C LEU A 375 4.75 3.85 12.07
N LEU A 376 5.96 3.81 12.65
CA LEU A 376 7.19 4.33 12.04
C LEU A 376 7.88 3.27 11.15
N GLY A 377 7.60 1.99 11.38
CA GLY A 377 8.06 0.85 10.59
C GLY A 377 7.45 0.75 9.19
N ASP A 378 6.29 1.40 8.94
CA ASP A 378 5.74 1.65 7.59
C ASP A 378 5.85 3.15 7.22
N PRO A 379 7.09 3.67 7.03
CA PRO A 379 7.31 5.09 6.73
C PRO A 379 6.70 5.48 5.38
N THR A 380 6.47 4.49 4.52
CA THR A 380 5.92 4.67 3.19
C THR A 380 4.46 5.09 3.27
N LYS A 381 3.61 4.30 3.93
CA LYS A 381 2.17 4.61 4.02
C LYS A 381 1.90 5.87 4.83
N LEU A 382 2.61 6.05 5.95
CA LEU A 382 2.53 7.26 6.76
C LEU A 382 2.97 8.49 5.96
N GLY A 383 4.12 8.41 5.28
CA GLY A 383 4.65 9.50 4.46
C GLY A 383 3.73 9.88 3.30
N LEU A 384 3.13 8.90 2.63
CA LEU A 384 2.14 9.13 1.57
C LEU A 384 0.92 9.91 2.08
N GLY A 385 0.38 9.54 3.25
CA GLY A 385 -0.73 10.24 3.88
C GLY A 385 -0.39 11.70 4.21
N ILE A 386 0.76 11.93 4.84
CA ILE A 386 1.21 13.28 5.24
C ILE A 386 1.41 14.18 4.02
N VAL A 387 2.09 13.68 2.99
CA VAL A 387 2.38 14.45 1.78
C VAL A 387 1.10 14.77 1.02
N SER A 388 0.16 13.82 0.93
CA SER A 388 -1.17 14.07 0.35
C SER A 388 -1.89 15.18 1.10
N ILE A 389 -1.98 15.10 2.44
CA ILE A 389 -2.64 16.12 3.26
C ILE A 389 -1.98 17.50 3.06
N PHE A 390 -0.65 17.58 3.05
CA PHE A 390 0.09 18.81 2.85
C PHE A 390 -0.27 19.50 1.52
N TYR A 391 -0.20 18.79 0.39
CA TYR A 391 -0.55 19.39 -0.90
C TYR A 391 -2.03 19.74 -0.99
N ASN A 392 -2.92 18.94 -0.40
CA ASN A 392 -4.34 19.24 -0.40
C ASN A 392 -4.66 20.52 0.40
N ILE A 393 -4.03 20.74 1.56
CA ILE A 393 -4.13 22.00 2.29
C ILE A 393 -3.65 23.16 1.41
N LEU A 394 -2.51 23.01 0.73
CA LEU A 394 -2.03 24.01 -0.22
C LEU A 394 -3.07 24.31 -1.32
N PHE A 395 -3.71 23.29 -1.89
CA PHE A 395 -4.76 23.49 -2.89
C PHE A 395 -6.02 24.14 -2.32
N PHE A 396 -6.43 23.81 -1.10
CA PHE A 396 -7.53 24.51 -0.41
C PHE A 396 -7.19 25.99 -0.21
N MET A 397 -5.98 26.32 0.22
CA MET A 397 -5.53 27.71 0.35
C MET A 397 -5.53 28.44 -1.00
N GLN A 398 -5.02 27.80 -2.06
CA GLN A 398 -5.06 28.37 -3.41
C GLN A 398 -6.49 28.64 -3.89
N HIS A 399 -7.41 27.72 -3.64
CA HIS A 399 -8.79 27.81 -4.11
C HIS A 399 -9.65 28.80 -3.31
N TYR A 400 -9.64 28.69 -1.98
CA TYR A 400 -10.56 29.44 -1.11
C TYR A 400 -9.97 30.75 -0.59
N CYS A 401 -8.66 30.81 -0.35
CA CYS A 401 -8.04 31.99 0.28
C CYS A 401 -7.43 32.94 -0.76
N PHE A 402 -6.77 32.42 -1.80
CA PHE A 402 -5.93 33.25 -2.68
C PHE A 402 -6.56 33.60 -4.02
N TYR A 403 -7.21 32.65 -4.70
CA TYR A 403 -7.59 32.83 -6.10
C TYR A 403 -9.11 32.79 -6.35
N GLY A 404 -9.89 32.29 -5.38
CA GLY A 404 -11.35 32.24 -5.43
C GLY A 404 -11.92 31.37 -6.57
N PRO A 405 -13.21 31.02 -6.51
CA PRO A 405 -13.91 30.48 -7.67
C PRO A 405 -14.05 31.61 -8.70
N SER A 406 -13.18 31.66 -9.71
CA SER A 406 -13.39 32.54 -10.86
C SER A 406 -14.74 32.18 -11.50
N THR A 407 -15.76 33.01 -11.26
CA THR A 407 -16.89 33.14 -12.16
C THR A 407 -16.29 33.44 -13.53
N GLY A 408 -16.46 32.51 -14.48
CA GLY A 408 -16.05 32.73 -15.86
C GLY A 408 -16.56 34.10 -16.29
N GLY A 409 -15.66 34.95 -16.79
CA GLY A 409 -15.98 36.32 -17.15
C GLY A 409 -17.26 36.34 -17.98
N ILE A 410 -18.29 37.02 -17.48
CA ILE A 410 -19.46 37.36 -18.29
C ILE A 410 -18.92 38.29 -19.36
N ILE A 411 -18.85 37.79 -20.60
CA ILE A 411 -18.64 38.66 -21.76
C ILE A 411 -19.96 39.41 -21.95
N VAL A 412 -20.03 40.64 -21.46
CA VAL A 412 -21.08 41.57 -21.83
C VAL A 412 -20.75 42.03 -23.25
N ILE A 413 -21.48 41.51 -24.24
CA ILE A 413 -21.46 42.06 -25.59
C ILE A 413 -22.32 43.31 -25.54
N ASP A 414 -21.70 44.45 -25.22
CA ASP A 414 -22.30 45.74 -25.53
C ASP A 414 -21.74 46.22 -26.87
N GLY A 415 -22.61 46.79 -27.71
CA GLY A 415 -22.41 46.94 -29.16
C GLY A 415 -20.99 47.28 -29.62
N GLY A 416 -20.36 46.35 -30.35
CA GLY A 416 -19.35 46.66 -31.35
C GLY A 416 -17.89 46.82 -30.93
N SER A 417 -17.50 46.64 -29.67
CA SER A 417 -16.06 46.65 -29.31
C SER A 417 -15.69 45.63 -28.23
N VAL A 418 -14.78 44.71 -28.57
CA VAL A 418 -14.21 43.75 -27.62
C VAL A 418 -13.14 44.46 -26.81
N THR A 419 -13.42 44.77 -25.56
CA THR A 419 -12.41 45.18 -24.57
C THR A 419 -12.26 44.09 -23.51
N HIS A 420 -11.05 43.57 -23.35
CA HIS A 420 -10.70 42.69 -22.24
C HIS A 420 -10.61 43.54 -20.98
N SER A 421 -11.62 43.48 -20.12
CA SER A 421 -11.51 43.99 -18.75
C SER A 421 -11.52 42.82 -17.77
N ASP A 422 -10.42 42.68 -17.02
CA ASP A 422 -10.35 41.81 -15.86
C ASP A 422 -11.21 42.43 -14.75
N ALA A 423 -12.52 42.20 -14.81
CA ALA A 423 -13.44 42.63 -13.78
C ALA A 423 -13.24 41.77 -12.51
N ARG A 424 -12.40 42.24 -11.60
CA ARG A 424 -12.44 41.82 -10.19
C ARG A 424 -13.80 42.23 -9.60
N VAL A 425 -14.72 41.29 -9.49
CA VAL A 425 -15.90 41.48 -8.63
C VAL A 425 -15.42 41.39 -7.19
N ASN A 426 -15.13 42.54 -6.60
CA ASN A 426 -14.84 42.66 -5.18
C ASN A 426 -16.19 42.53 -4.44
N SER A 427 -16.50 41.36 -3.91
CA SER A 427 -17.79 41.06 -3.25
C SER A 427 -18.09 41.95 -2.04
N ASN A 428 -17.13 42.75 -1.57
CA ASN A 428 -17.30 43.66 -0.44
C ASN A 428 -17.76 45.09 -0.82
N SER A 429 -17.78 45.48 -2.11
CA SER A 429 -18.22 46.84 -2.48
C SER A 429 -19.72 46.96 -2.79
N ASN A 430 -20.37 45.86 -3.17
CA ASN A 430 -21.78 45.90 -3.60
C ASN A 430 -22.77 45.86 -2.43
N ALA A 431 -22.39 45.28 -1.29
CA ALA A 431 -23.21 45.29 -0.08
C ALA A 431 -23.37 46.73 0.47
N TYR A 432 -22.31 47.54 0.44
CA TYR A 432 -22.33 48.91 0.95
C TYR A 432 -23.06 49.90 0.02
N GLN A 433 -23.18 49.59 -1.27
CA GLN A 433 -23.90 50.40 -2.26
C GLN A 433 -25.40 50.07 -2.32
N MET A 434 -25.80 48.80 -2.08
CA MET A 434 -27.22 48.44 -1.98
C MET A 434 -27.90 49.04 -0.75
N GLU A 435 -27.19 49.14 0.38
CA GLU A 435 -27.77 49.71 1.60
C GLU A 435 -28.08 51.21 1.46
N LYS A 436 -27.23 51.98 0.76
CA LYS A 436 -27.49 53.40 0.47
C LYS A 436 -28.62 53.65 -0.53
N SER A 437 -28.80 52.77 -1.52
CA SER A 437 -29.87 52.89 -2.53
C SER A 437 -31.26 52.60 -1.97
N THR A 438 -31.34 51.71 -0.97
CA THR A 438 -32.61 51.34 -0.33
C THR A 438 -33.10 52.41 0.64
N ASP A 439 -32.18 53.15 1.28
CA ASP A 439 -32.50 54.22 2.21
C ASP A 439 -32.99 55.51 1.49
N GLU A 440 -32.53 55.76 0.26
CA GLU A 440 -32.96 56.92 -0.55
C GLU A 440 -34.34 56.72 -1.19
N LYS A 441 -34.74 55.47 -1.50
CA LYS A 441 -36.08 55.16 -2.02
C LYS A 441 -37.19 55.14 -0.97
N THR A 442 -36.85 55.04 0.32
CA THR A 442 -37.84 55.01 1.41
C THR A 442 -38.19 56.42 1.92
N ARG A 443 -37.55 57.48 1.40
CA ARG A 443 -37.86 58.89 1.70
C ARG A 443 -38.74 59.60 0.65
N LEU A 444 -39.16 58.91 -0.41
CA LEU A 444 -39.96 59.48 -1.50
C LEU A 444 -41.29 58.73 -1.76
N LEU A 445 -41.79 57.99 -0.77
CA LEU A 445 -43.16 57.52 -0.65
C LEU A 445 -43.67 57.88 0.74
#